data_AF-A0A5C7YEF2-F1
#
_entry.id   AF-A0A5C7YEF2-F1
#
_cell.length_a   1.000
_cell.length_b   1.000
_cell.length_c   1.000
_cell.angle_alpha   90.00
_cell.angle_beta   90.00
_cell.angle_gamma   90.00
#
_symmetry.space_group_name_H-M   'P 1'
#
loop_
_entity.id
_entity.type
_entity.pdbx_description
1 polymer ?
#
loop_
_entity_poly.entity_id
_entity_poly.type
_entity_poly.pdbx_seq_one_letter_code
_entity_poly.pdbx_strand_id
1 'polypeptide(L)'
;MTAKSSSEPALGWPSRLTKARLHFVTGKGGTGKTTVAAALALSLAAGGRRVLLVEVEERQGIAQLFDVPPLPIEPLKVATAEDGGQVDALAMDIEAAFLEYLDLFYNLGIAGRAMRRVGAVEFATTIAPGLRDVILTGKIKYHVIQTDKNNKPVYDAIVVDAPPTGRISRFLDVTKAVSQLAKGGPVHSQADGVVKLLHSDQTAIHLVTLLEALPMQETLEAIEELRELDLPIGSVIVNRDIPAHLDPADLAKAAEGVVDADALRAGLAAAGITLADENFAGLLTETIQHATRISARTETAEQLEDLDVPRLHLPTITDGIDLGSLYELSEILGQQGVR
;
A
#
# COMPACT_ATOMS: atom_id res chain seq x y z
N MET A 1 -0.60 15.41 -38.32
CA MET A 1 -1.03 15.95 -37.01
C MET A 1 -2.40 15.39 -36.72
N THR A 2 -2.46 14.20 -36.13
CA THR A 2 -3.69 13.54 -35.69
C THR A 2 -3.89 13.88 -34.21
N ALA A 3 -5.02 14.51 -33.92
CA ALA A 3 -5.44 14.85 -32.56
C ALA A 3 -5.44 13.58 -31.69
N LYS A 4 -4.73 13.63 -30.54
CA LYS A 4 -4.91 12.66 -29.46
C LYS A 4 -6.36 12.80 -28.99
N SER A 5 -7.17 11.77 -29.25
CA SER A 5 -8.50 11.65 -28.66
C SER A 5 -8.37 11.67 -27.15
N SER A 6 -9.22 12.45 -26.48
CA SER A 6 -9.46 12.38 -25.04
C SER A 6 -9.68 10.92 -24.63
N SER A 7 -8.66 10.31 -24.03
CA SER A 7 -8.72 8.94 -23.53
C SER A 7 -9.68 8.90 -22.34
N GLU A 8 -10.63 7.97 -22.36
CA GLU A 8 -11.30 7.51 -21.13
C GLU A 8 -10.22 7.29 -20.05
N PRO A 9 -10.46 7.68 -18.79
CA PRO A 9 -9.47 7.48 -17.74
C PRO A 9 -9.10 6.00 -17.72
N ALA A 10 -7.81 5.71 -17.96
CA ALA A 10 -7.31 4.35 -17.91
C ALA A 10 -7.70 3.75 -16.56
N LEU A 11 -8.46 2.64 -16.58
CA LEU A 11 -8.98 2.01 -15.37
C LEU A 11 -7.86 1.87 -14.33
N GLY A 12 -8.02 2.49 -13.16
CA GLY A 12 -7.06 2.40 -12.06
C GLY A 12 -6.88 0.98 -11.51
N TRP A 13 -7.82 0.10 -11.86
CA TRP A 13 -7.83 -1.32 -11.50
C TRP A 13 -8.18 -2.21 -12.72
N PRO A 14 -7.19 -2.60 -13.55
CA PRO A 14 -7.44 -3.49 -14.68
C PRO A 14 -7.91 -4.88 -14.22
N SER A 15 -8.66 -5.57 -15.08
CA SER A 15 -9.32 -6.85 -14.77
C SER A 15 -8.39 -7.97 -14.28
N ARG A 16 -7.10 -7.92 -14.62
CA ARG A 16 -6.09 -8.85 -14.06
C ARG A 16 -5.97 -8.73 -12.55
N LEU A 17 -6.14 -7.54 -11.97
CA LEU A 17 -5.98 -7.29 -10.54
C LEU A 17 -7.13 -7.89 -9.72
N THR A 18 -8.33 -8.01 -10.31
CA THR A 18 -9.45 -8.75 -9.70
C THR A 18 -9.18 -10.25 -9.59
N LYS A 19 -8.22 -10.80 -10.36
CA LYS A 19 -7.80 -12.21 -10.25
C LYS A 19 -6.66 -12.42 -9.27
N ALA A 20 -5.95 -11.35 -8.90
CA ALA A 20 -4.86 -11.43 -7.95
C ALA A 20 -5.42 -11.79 -6.57
N ARG A 21 -4.67 -12.60 -5.83
CA ARG A 21 -5.01 -13.02 -4.46
C ARG A 21 -3.99 -12.53 -3.44
N LEU A 22 -2.85 -12.03 -3.89
CA LEU A 22 -1.77 -11.52 -3.05
C LEU A 22 -1.43 -10.09 -3.49
N HIS A 23 -1.71 -9.13 -2.62
CA HIS A 23 -1.50 -7.71 -2.85
C HIS A 23 -0.44 -7.20 -1.89
N PHE A 24 0.73 -6.81 -2.39
CA PHE A 24 1.72 -6.08 -1.59
C PHE A 24 1.44 -4.59 -1.70
N VAL A 25 1.42 -3.89 -0.58
CA VAL A 25 1.31 -2.43 -0.53
C VAL A 25 2.62 -1.86 0.00
N THR A 26 3.40 -1.25 -0.89
CA THR A 26 4.68 -0.59 -0.57
C THR A 26 4.59 0.91 -0.83
N GLY A 27 5.68 1.64 -0.61
CA GLY A 27 5.73 3.11 -0.64
C GLY A 27 6.75 3.65 0.36
N LYS A 28 7.24 4.87 0.11
CA LYS A 28 8.17 5.56 1.03
C LYS A 28 7.60 5.63 2.46
N GLY A 29 8.45 5.67 3.48
CA GLY A 29 8.02 5.89 4.86
C GLY A 29 7.17 7.17 4.99
N GLY A 30 6.01 7.09 5.65
CA GLY A 30 5.12 8.23 5.87
C GLY A 30 4.07 8.51 4.76
N THR A 31 4.11 7.79 3.63
CA THR A 31 3.15 7.95 2.52
C THR A 31 1.75 7.38 2.81
N GLY A 32 1.60 6.56 3.86
CA GLY A 32 0.31 5.99 4.28
C GLY A 32 0.08 4.52 3.91
N LYS A 33 1.13 3.74 3.63
CA LYS A 33 1.04 2.28 3.32
C LYS A 33 0.04 1.51 4.17
N THR A 34 0.18 1.54 5.50
CA THR A 34 -0.68 0.79 6.43
C THR A 34 -2.15 1.19 6.29
N THR A 35 -2.43 2.48 6.18
CA THR A 35 -3.78 3.03 5.97
C THR A 35 -4.37 2.56 4.63
N VAL A 36 -3.59 2.67 3.55
CA VAL A 36 -4.02 2.24 2.21
C VAL A 36 -4.19 0.72 2.14
N ALA A 37 -3.33 -0.06 2.78
CA ALA A 37 -3.44 -1.51 2.87
C ALA A 37 -4.73 -1.93 3.60
N ALA A 38 -5.07 -1.26 4.70
CA ALA A 38 -6.32 -1.51 5.41
C ALA A 38 -7.55 -1.14 4.57
N ALA A 39 -7.56 0.03 3.92
CA ALA A 39 -8.64 0.45 3.03
C ALA A 39 -8.82 -0.50 1.83
N LEU A 40 -7.71 -0.97 1.25
CA LEU A 40 -7.70 -1.98 0.20
C LEU A 40 -8.25 -3.31 0.70
N ALA A 41 -7.87 -3.76 1.90
CA ALA A 41 -8.39 -4.99 2.49
C ALA A 41 -9.91 -4.92 2.74
N LEU A 42 -10.41 -3.79 3.22
CA LEU A 42 -11.85 -3.53 3.37
C LEU A 42 -12.56 -3.57 2.01
N SER A 43 -11.96 -2.97 0.98
CA SER A 43 -12.56 -2.89 -0.36
C SER A 43 -12.65 -4.27 -1.01
N LEU A 44 -11.57 -5.07 -0.88
CA LEU A 44 -11.54 -6.45 -1.35
C LEU A 44 -12.39 -7.41 -0.50
N ALA A 45 -12.74 -7.05 0.73
CA ALA A 45 -13.61 -7.86 1.60
C ALA A 45 -15.11 -7.60 1.34
N ALA A 46 -15.47 -6.49 0.68
CA ALA A 46 -16.85 -6.19 0.33
C ALA A 46 -17.52 -7.34 -0.45
N GLY A 47 -18.83 -7.49 -0.29
CA GLY A 47 -19.62 -8.56 -0.93
C GLY A 47 -19.52 -9.91 -0.21
N GLY A 48 -19.33 -9.90 1.12
CA GLY A 48 -19.27 -11.13 1.93
C GLY A 48 -17.96 -11.92 1.81
N ARG A 49 -16.89 -11.31 1.27
CA ARG A 49 -15.57 -11.92 1.10
C ARG A 49 -14.75 -11.85 2.39
N ARG A 50 -13.74 -12.70 2.49
CA ARG A 50 -12.83 -12.76 3.63
C ARG A 50 -11.41 -12.42 3.19
N VAL A 51 -10.84 -11.36 3.76
CA VAL A 51 -9.50 -10.87 3.42
C VAL A 51 -8.59 -10.93 4.64
N LEU A 52 -7.33 -11.32 4.44
CA LEU A 52 -6.29 -11.26 5.46
C LEU A 52 -5.38 -10.04 5.22
N LEU A 53 -5.33 -9.13 6.19
CA LEU A 53 -4.39 -8.02 6.24
C LEU A 53 -3.15 -8.43 7.06
N VAL A 54 -1.97 -8.36 6.47
CA VAL A 54 -0.72 -8.84 7.05
C VAL A 54 0.27 -7.69 7.20
N GLU A 55 0.92 -7.56 8.36
CA GLU A 55 2.06 -6.65 8.56
C GLU A 55 3.33 -7.47 8.82
N VAL A 56 4.45 -7.09 8.20
CA VAL A 56 5.72 -7.84 8.27
C VAL A 56 6.86 -7.12 9.00
N GLU A 57 6.66 -5.89 9.46
CA GLU A 57 7.70 -5.06 10.10
C GLU A 57 7.60 -4.99 11.64
N GLU A 58 6.73 -5.77 12.28
CA GLU A 58 6.60 -5.90 13.76
C GLU A 58 6.38 -4.55 14.47
N ARG A 59 5.69 -3.61 13.82
CA ARG A 59 5.38 -2.28 14.37
C ARG A 59 4.04 -2.23 15.11
N GLN A 60 3.19 -3.25 14.94
CA GLN A 60 1.81 -3.24 15.43
C GLN A 60 1.00 -2.07 14.87
N GLY A 61 1.32 -1.64 13.65
CA GLY A 61 0.67 -0.54 12.96
C GLY A 61 -0.79 -0.84 12.67
N ILE A 62 -1.12 -2.10 12.33
CA ILE A 62 -2.52 -2.52 12.15
C ILE A 62 -3.31 -2.39 13.47
N ALA A 63 -2.74 -2.83 14.60
CA ALA A 63 -3.42 -2.75 15.90
C ALA A 63 -3.77 -1.30 16.26
N GLN A 64 -2.80 -0.39 16.07
CA GLN A 64 -2.99 1.03 16.28
C GLN A 64 -4.05 1.62 15.35
N LEU A 65 -4.02 1.24 14.06
CA LEU A 65 -4.91 1.78 13.05
C LEU A 65 -6.39 1.37 13.28
N PHE A 66 -6.62 0.16 13.79
CA PHE A 66 -7.96 -0.33 14.15
C PHE A 66 -8.35 -0.03 15.60
N ASP A 67 -7.51 0.70 16.36
CA ASP A 67 -7.70 1.02 17.78
C ASP A 67 -7.99 -0.23 18.66
N VAL A 68 -7.21 -1.28 18.45
CA VAL A 68 -7.30 -2.55 19.19
C VAL A 68 -6.01 -2.83 19.99
N PRO A 69 -6.07 -3.67 21.04
CA PRO A 69 -4.86 -4.14 21.71
C PRO A 69 -3.88 -4.82 20.74
N PRO A 70 -2.58 -4.93 21.09
CA PRO A 70 -1.59 -5.60 20.26
C PRO A 70 -2.07 -6.96 19.77
N LEU A 71 -1.92 -7.18 18.46
CA LEU A 71 -2.44 -8.38 17.81
C LEU A 71 -1.66 -9.63 18.24
N PRO A 72 -2.34 -10.77 18.43
CA PRO A 72 -1.68 -12.04 18.67
C PRO A 72 -0.95 -12.54 17.41
N ILE A 73 -0.19 -13.63 17.57
CA ILE A 73 0.52 -14.29 16.46
C ILE A 73 -0.38 -15.06 15.48
N GLU A 74 -1.68 -15.11 15.75
CA GLU A 74 -2.71 -15.78 14.93
C GLU A 74 -3.65 -14.74 14.30
N PRO A 75 -4.20 -14.99 13.10
CA PRO A 75 -5.16 -14.10 12.47
C PRO A 75 -6.38 -13.83 13.36
N LEU A 76 -6.70 -12.54 13.56
CA LEU A 76 -7.84 -12.10 14.37
C LEU A 76 -8.74 -11.17 13.53
N LYS A 77 -10.07 -11.35 13.63
CA LYS A 77 -11.02 -10.42 13.00
C LYS A 77 -10.87 -9.02 13.59
N VAL A 78 -10.60 -8.03 12.74
CA VAL A 78 -10.46 -6.62 13.14
C VAL A 78 -11.54 -5.72 12.56
N ALA A 79 -12.18 -6.10 11.44
CA ALA A 79 -13.25 -5.31 10.84
C ALA A 79 -14.30 -6.16 10.10
N THR A 80 -15.46 -5.55 9.88
CA THR A 80 -16.55 -6.10 9.05
C THR A 80 -16.74 -5.16 7.87
N ALA A 81 -16.49 -5.65 6.66
CA ALA A 81 -16.69 -4.88 5.43
C ALA A 81 -18.17 -4.92 4.98
N GLU A 82 -18.48 -4.20 3.90
CA GLU A 82 -19.81 -4.13 3.31
C GLU A 82 -20.37 -5.52 2.94
N ASP A 83 -21.69 -5.65 2.98
CA ASP A 83 -22.43 -6.90 2.72
C ASP A 83 -21.97 -8.11 3.56
N GLY A 84 -21.48 -7.85 4.77
CA GLY A 84 -21.05 -8.89 5.71
C GLY A 84 -19.66 -9.45 5.43
N GLY A 85 -18.85 -8.75 4.63
CA GLY A 85 -17.44 -9.07 4.43
C GLY A 85 -16.63 -9.02 5.73
N GLN A 86 -15.45 -9.64 5.73
CA GLN A 86 -14.61 -9.76 6.92
C GLN A 86 -13.15 -9.49 6.61
N VAL A 87 -12.51 -8.65 7.44
CA VAL A 87 -11.06 -8.45 7.44
C VAL A 87 -10.49 -9.04 8.72
N ASP A 88 -9.61 -10.02 8.56
CA ASP A 88 -8.76 -10.54 9.62
C ASP A 88 -7.38 -9.89 9.51
N ALA A 89 -6.72 -9.64 10.63
CA ALA A 89 -5.38 -9.08 10.70
C ALA A 89 -4.39 -10.07 11.30
N LEU A 90 -3.17 -10.07 10.76
CA LEU A 90 -2.02 -10.82 11.26
C LEU A 90 -0.80 -9.89 11.34
N ALA A 91 -0.36 -9.59 12.57
CA ALA A 91 0.95 -9.02 12.79
C ALA A 91 1.98 -10.16 12.83
N MET A 92 2.88 -10.23 11.85
CA MET A 92 3.89 -11.29 11.83
C MET A 92 4.89 -11.11 12.95
N ASP A 93 5.10 -12.18 13.72
CA ASP A 93 6.19 -12.32 14.68
C ASP A 93 7.24 -13.26 14.06
N ILE A 94 8.45 -12.76 13.85
CA ILE A 94 9.51 -13.51 13.19
C ILE A 94 10.01 -14.68 14.03
N GLU A 95 10.05 -14.53 15.35
CA GLU A 95 10.51 -15.58 16.25
C GLU A 95 9.53 -16.76 16.22
N ALA A 96 8.24 -16.46 16.36
CA ALA A 96 7.16 -17.44 16.28
C ALA A 96 7.11 -18.11 14.89
N ALA A 97 7.20 -17.32 13.82
CA ALA A 97 7.21 -17.86 12.45
C ALA A 97 8.43 -18.76 12.19
N PHE A 98 9.61 -18.42 12.73
CA PHE A 98 10.79 -19.26 12.62
C PHE A 98 10.65 -20.58 13.38
N LEU A 99 10.11 -20.54 14.61
CA LEU A 99 9.87 -21.75 15.39
C LEU A 99 8.83 -22.67 14.73
N GLU A 100 7.76 -22.08 14.18
CA GLU A 100 6.76 -22.80 13.39
C GLU A 100 7.38 -23.44 12.13
N TYR A 101 8.24 -22.70 11.43
CA TYR A 101 8.98 -23.21 10.28
C TYR A 101 9.87 -24.42 10.65
N LEU A 102 10.63 -24.34 11.76
CA LEU A 102 11.47 -25.45 12.22
C LEU A 102 10.65 -26.69 12.61
N ASP A 103 9.49 -26.49 13.23
CA ASP A 103 8.60 -27.60 13.59
C ASP A 103 8.05 -28.30 12.35
N LEU A 104 7.52 -27.53 11.40
CA LEU A 104 6.91 -28.05 10.17
C LEU A 104 7.90 -28.80 9.27
N PHE A 105 9.14 -28.30 9.14
CA PHE A 105 10.08 -28.81 8.13
C PHE A 105 11.20 -29.69 8.69
N TYR A 106 11.49 -29.61 9.99
CA TYR A 106 12.57 -30.37 10.61
C TYR A 106 12.10 -31.24 11.77
N ASN A 107 10.81 -31.23 12.11
CA ASN A 107 10.22 -31.97 13.24
C ASN A 107 10.95 -31.66 14.57
N LEU A 108 11.44 -30.42 14.69
CA LEU A 108 12.28 -29.95 15.79
C LEU A 108 11.50 -29.29 16.93
N GLY A 109 10.20 -29.57 17.11
CA GLY A 109 9.35 -28.91 18.11
C GLY A 109 9.89 -28.91 19.56
N ILE A 110 10.72 -29.89 19.93
CA ILE A 110 11.41 -29.94 21.23
C ILE A 110 12.67 -29.06 21.24
N ALA A 111 13.45 -29.04 20.15
CA ALA A 111 14.66 -28.24 20.01
C ALA A 111 14.36 -26.74 19.77
N GLY A 112 13.26 -26.42 19.08
CA GLY A 112 12.78 -25.03 18.90
C GLY A 112 12.45 -24.35 20.23
N ARG A 113 11.84 -25.07 21.18
CA ARG A 113 11.61 -24.56 22.54
C ARG A 113 12.90 -24.31 23.32
N ALA A 114 13.97 -25.05 23.04
CA ALA A 114 15.29 -24.79 23.62
C ALA A 114 15.95 -23.56 22.97
N MET A 115 15.81 -23.36 21.66
CA MET A 115 16.31 -22.19 20.94
C MET A 115 15.66 -20.88 21.38
N ARG A 116 14.35 -20.88 21.72
CA ARG A 116 13.66 -19.70 22.27
C ARG A 116 14.32 -19.16 23.55
N ARG A 117 14.98 -20.01 24.35
CA ARG A 117 15.69 -19.58 25.57
C ARG A 117 17.05 -18.92 25.30
N VAL A 118 17.59 -19.09 24.10
CA VAL A 118 18.95 -18.65 23.71
C VAL A 118 18.89 -17.52 22.66
N GLY A 119 17.69 -17.08 22.25
CA GLY A 119 17.49 -16.06 21.23
C GLY A 119 17.49 -16.66 19.81
N ALA A 120 16.36 -17.25 19.40
CA ALA A 120 16.25 -17.96 18.13
C ALA A 120 16.44 -17.03 16.91
N VAL A 121 16.04 -15.76 17.02
CA VAL A 121 16.16 -14.75 15.96
C VAL A 121 17.61 -14.32 15.75
N GLU A 122 18.35 -14.05 16.83
CA GLU A 122 19.77 -13.69 16.78
C GLU A 122 20.60 -14.83 16.16
N PHE A 123 20.26 -16.08 16.49
CA PHE A 123 20.87 -17.26 15.89
C PHE A 123 20.55 -17.38 14.38
N ALA A 124 19.29 -17.18 13.98
CA ALA A 124 18.87 -17.24 12.59
C ALA A 124 19.52 -16.14 11.73
N THR A 125 19.55 -14.90 12.20
CA THR A 125 20.15 -13.76 11.48
C THR A 125 21.68 -13.85 11.42
N THR A 126 22.31 -14.45 12.44
CA THR A 126 23.77 -14.68 12.45
C THR A 126 24.17 -15.76 11.44
N ILE A 127 23.34 -16.78 11.23
CA ILE A 127 23.66 -17.94 10.39
C ILE A 127 23.32 -17.71 8.91
N ALA A 128 22.22 -17.02 8.63
CA ALA A 128 21.75 -16.85 7.26
C ALA A 128 21.16 -15.45 7.02
N PRO A 129 21.96 -14.51 6.48
CA PRO A 129 21.45 -13.26 5.96
C PRO A 129 20.30 -13.51 4.96
N GLY A 130 19.15 -12.88 5.17
CA GLY A 130 17.96 -13.05 4.31
C GLY A 130 17.01 -14.18 4.69
N LEU A 131 17.36 -15.05 5.65
CA LEU A 131 16.44 -16.08 6.15
C LEU A 131 15.15 -15.48 6.73
N ARG A 132 15.23 -14.29 7.34
CA ARG A 132 14.06 -13.52 7.79
C ARG A 132 13.03 -13.37 6.67
N ASP A 133 13.45 -12.89 5.52
CA ASP A 133 12.54 -12.60 4.42
C ASP A 133 11.94 -13.88 3.83
N VAL A 134 12.71 -14.97 3.77
CA VAL A 134 12.21 -16.30 3.35
C VAL A 134 11.14 -16.84 4.28
N ILE A 135 11.29 -16.68 5.59
CA ILE A 135 10.30 -17.12 6.58
C ILE A 135 9.02 -16.30 6.43
N LEU A 136 9.14 -14.98 6.31
CA LEU A 136 8.00 -14.08 6.15
C LEU A 136 7.24 -14.37 4.85
N THR A 137 7.93 -14.44 3.71
CA THR A 137 7.29 -14.75 2.41
C THR A 137 6.73 -16.18 2.37
N GLY A 138 7.39 -17.13 3.03
CA GLY A 138 6.89 -18.49 3.23
C GLY A 138 5.58 -18.53 4.01
N LYS A 139 5.46 -17.75 5.09
CA LYS A 139 4.23 -17.66 5.89
C LYS A 139 3.11 -16.90 5.16
N ILE A 140 3.44 -15.89 4.35
CA ILE A 140 2.47 -15.26 3.44
C ILE A 140 1.91 -16.30 2.46
N LYS A 141 2.79 -17.03 1.76
CA LYS A 141 2.39 -18.10 0.83
C LYS A 141 1.53 -19.15 1.51
N TYR A 142 1.86 -19.56 2.74
CA TYR A 142 1.06 -20.52 3.51
C TYR A 142 -0.41 -20.09 3.58
N HIS A 143 -0.69 -18.83 3.92
CA HIS A 143 -2.07 -18.33 3.97
C HIS A 143 -2.70 -18.19 2.58
N VAL A 144 -1.94 -17.84 1.53
CA VAL A 144 -2.47 -17.74 0.16
C VAL A 144 -3.00 -19.10 -0.33
N ILE A 145 -2.27 -20.18 -0.05
CA ILE A 145 -2.60 -21.53 -0.52
C ILE A 145 -3.47 -22.33 0.46
N GLN A 146 -3.73 -21.78 1.65
CA GLN A 146 -4.53 -22.43 2.68
C GLN A 146 -5.96 -22.66 2.20
N THR A 147 -6.47 -23.88 2.38
CA THR A 147 -7.85 -24.25 2.01
C THR A 147 -8.65 -24.72 3.22
N ASP A 148 -9.97 -24.51 3.16
CA ASP A 148 -10.93 -24.98 4.13
C ASP A 148 -11.26 -26.47 3.94
N LYS A 149 -12.20 -26.99 4.73
CA LYS A 149 -12.65 -28.40 4.66
C LYS A 149 -13.29 -28.77 3.31
N ASN A 150 -13.65 -27.79 2.50
CA ASN A 150 -14.28 -27.94 1.18
C ASN A 150 -13.29 -27.70 0.03
N ASN A 151 -11.98 -27.66 0.30
CA ASN A 151 -10.92 -27.31 -0.66
C ASN A 151 -11.07 -25.92 -1.30
N LYS A 152 -11.80 -25.00 -0.66
CA LYS A 152 -11.87 -23.60 -1.08
C LYS A 152 -10.79 -22.79 -0.35
N PRO A 153 -10.22 -21.74 -0.95
CA PRO A 153 -9.29 -20.89 -0.22
C PRO A 153 -9.93 -20.31 1.05
N VAL A 154 -9.19 -20.27 2.15
CA VAL A 154 -9.69 -19.71 3.43
C VAL A 154 -9.94 -18.21 3.34
N TYR A 155 -9.08 -17.52 2.60
CA TYR A 155 -9.19 -16.09 2.30
C TYR A 155 -9.32 -15.89 0.80
N ASP A 156 -10.21 -14.99 0.39
CA ASP A 156 -10.39 -14.60 -1.00
C ASP A 156 -9.14 -13.84 -1.50
N ALA A 157 -8.62 -12.93 -0.68
CA ALA A 157 -7.39 -12.18 -0.93
C ALA A 157 -6.56 -11.98 0.34
N ILE A 158 -5.28 -11.68 0.14
CA ILE A 158 -4.31 -11.33 1.18
C ILE A 158 -3.67 -10.00 0.80
N VAL A 159 -3.76 -9.01 1.69
CA VAL A 159 -3.14 -7.71 1.56
C VAL A 159 -1.98 -7.61 2.55
N VAL A 160 -0.78 -7.29 2.07
CA VAL A 160 0.42 -7.20 2.88
C VAL A 160 0.84 -5.74 2.97
N ASP A 161 0.81 -5.16 4.17
CA ASP A 161 1.55 -3.94 4.49
C ASP A 161 3.04 -4.26 4.45
N ALA A 162 3.63 -3.98 3.30
CA ALA A 162 4.94 -4.45 2.91
C ALA A 162 6.05 -3.47 3.37
N PRO A 163 7.31 -3.91 3.35
CA PRO A 163 8.44 -3.01 3.60
C PRO A 163 8.41 -1.80 2.63
N PRO A 164 9.04 -0.67 3.01
CA PRO A 164 9.06 0.51 2.16
C PRO A 164 9.76 0.25 0.80
N THR A 165 9.59 1.17 -0.14
CA THR A 165 10.15 1.18 -1.50
C THR A 165 11.63 0.80 -1.53
N GLY A 166 12.47 1.39 -0.68
CA GLY A 166 13.91 1.04 -0.62
C GLY A 166 14.26 -0.37 -0.10
N ARG A 167 13.27 -1.19 0.30
CA ARG A 167 13.48 -2.58 0.79
C ARG A 167 12.63 -3.61 0.05
N ILE A 168 11.63 -3.21 -0.74
CA ILE A 168 10.64 -4.14 -1.31
C ILE A 168 11.26 -5.11 -2.31
N SER A 169 12.11 -4.62 -3.23
CA SER A 169 12.76 -5.44 -4.26
C SER A 169 13.62 -6.53 -3.62
N ARG A 170 14.47 -6.15 -2.65
CA ARG A 170 15.30 -7.10 -1.89
C ARG A 170 14.46 -8.08 -1.07
N PHE A 171 13.40 -7.62 -0.40
CA PHE A 171 12.51 -8.47 0.39
C PHE A 171 11.92 -9.61 -0.46
N LEU A 172 11.54 -9.32 -1.70
CA LEU A 172 10.96 -10.30 -2.61
C LEU A 172 12.05 -11.14 -3.33
N ASP A 173 13.19 -10.55 -3.69
CA ASP A 173 14.28 -11.23 -4.42
C ASP A 173 15.10 -12.21 -3.56
N VAL A 174 15.26 -11.95 -2.26
CA VAL A 174 16.01 -12.85 -1.36
C VAL A 174 15.48 -14.28 -1.40
N THR A 175 14.18 -14.44 -1.65
CA THR A 175 13.57 -15.77 -1.83
C THR A 175 14.13 -16.49 -3.06
N LYS A 176 14.37 -15.77 -4.17
CA LYS A 176 14.98 -16.30 -5.39
C LYS A 176 16.44 -16.68 -5.16
N ALA A 177 17.21 -15.81 -4.50
CA ALA A 177 18.59 -16.09 -4.14
C ALA A 177 18.72 -17.36 -3.28
N VAL A 178 17.87 -17.51 -2.25
CA VAL A 178 17.89 -18.70 -1.38
C VAL A 178 17.43 -19.95 -2.13
N SER A 179 16.43 -19.85 -3.03
CA SER A 179 16.03 -20.95 -3.90
C SER A 179 17.19 -21.45 -4.77
N GLN A 180 18.07 -20.57 -5.24
CA GLN A 180 19.21 -20.93 -6.09
C GLN A 180 20.40 -21.48 -5.30
N LEU A 181 20.59 -21.03 -4.05
CA LEU A 181 21.70 -21.45 -3.19
C LEU A 181 21.44 -22.78 -2.49
N ALA A 182 20.19 -23.10 -2.15
CA ALA A 182 19.85 -24.33 -1.44
C ALA A 182 19.92 -25.56 -2.38
N LYS A 183 20.85 -26.48 -2.11
CA LYS A 183 21.03 -27.75 -2.84
C LYS A 183 19.98 -28.81 -2.43
N GLY A 184 18.70 -28.49 -2.59
CA GLY A 184 17.57 -29.36 -2.25
C GLY A 184 17.10 -29.27 -0.79
N GLY A 185 16.07 -30.06 -0.45
CA GLY A 185 15.44 -30.07 0.88
C GLY A 185 14.24 -29.13 1.02
N PRO A 186 13.60 -29.10 2.21
CA PRO A 186 12.35 -28.35 2.43
C PRO A 186 12.46 -26.84 2.21
N VAL A 187 13.62 -26.25 2.51
CA VAL A 187 13.89 -24.81 2.27
C VAL A 187 13.81 -24.50 0.79
N HIS A 188 14.44 -25.32 -0.05
CA HIS A 188 14.46 -25.12 -1.50
C HIS A 188 13.06 -25.22 -2.10
N SER A 189 12.29 -26.26 -1.76
CA SER A 189 10.92 -26.43 -2.30
C SER A 189 9.97 -25.32 -1.83
N GLN A 190 10.14 -24.81 -0.60
CA GLN A 190 9.38 -23.67 -0.13
C GLN A 190 9.71 -22.41 -0.92
N ALA A 191 11.00 -22.08 -1.02
CA ALA A 191 11.49 -20.92 -1.75
C ALA A 191 11.06 -20.94 -3.23
N ASP A 192 11.18 -22.09 -3.92
CA ASP A 192 10.70 -22.25 -5.30
C ASP A 192 9.19 -21.98 -5.43
N GLY A 193 8.40 -22.52 -4.51
CA GLY A 193 6.95 -22.27 -4.53
C GLY A 193 6.58 -20.82 -4.19
N VAL A 194 7.37 -20.12 -3.38
CA VAL A 194 7.19 -18.67 -3.14
C VAL A 194 7.54 -17.89 -4.39
N VAL A 195 8.67 -18.19 -5.04
CA VAL A 195 9.08 -17.55 -6.30
C VAL A 195 7.99 -17.70 -7.37
N LYS A 196 7.45 -18.91 -7.56
CA LYS A 196 6.35 -19.16 -8.50
C LYS A 196 5.11 -18.32 -8.20
N LEU A 197 4.74 -18.18 -6.92
CA LEU A 197 3.60 -17.36 -6.52
C LEU A 197 3.87 -15.87 -6.81
N LEU A 198 5.02 -15.36 -6.41
CA LEU A 198 5.39 -13.94 -6.57
C LEU A 198 5.45 -13.50 -8.03
N HIS A 199 5.86 -14.38 -8.96
CA HIS A 199 5.96 -14.08 -10.39
C HIS A 199 4.69 -14.50 -11.20
N SER A 200 3.60 -14.86 -10.52
CA SER A 200 2.34 -15.25 -11.17
C SER A 200 1.33 -14.11 -11.23
N ASP A 201 0.26 -14.31 -12.01
CA ASP A 201 -0.89 -13.40 -12.06
C ASP A 201 -1.70 -13.34 -10.74
N GLN A 202 -1.38 -14.20 -9.78
CA GLN A 202 -1.95 -14.18 -8.44
C GLN A 202 -1.37 -13.05 -7.57
N THR A 203 -0.25 -12.44 -7.97
CA THR A 203 0.44 -11.41 -7.18
C THR A 203 0.34 -10.04 -7.86
N ALA A 204 0.19 -8.99 -7.06
CA ALA A 204 0.27 -7.60 -7.49
C ALA A 204 0.99 -6.75 -6.45
N ILE A 205 1.87 -5.84 -6.90
CA ILE A 205 2.61 -4.91 -6.02
C ILE A 205 2.13 -3.48 -6.27
N HIS A 206 1.41 -2.93 -5.29
CA HIS A 206 0.89 -1.57 -5.33
C HIS A 206 1.87 -0.61 -4.64
N LEU A 207 2.10 0.55 -5.25
CA LEU A 207 3.03 1.55 -4.73
C LEU A 207 2.26 2.80 -4.29
N VAL A 208 2.30 3.09 -3.00
CA VAL A 208 1.71 4.28 -2.40
C VAL A 208 2.71 5.43 -2.49
N THR A 209 2.27 6.55 -3.04
CA THR A 209 3.08 7.76 -3.19
C THR A 209 2.29 9.00 -2.76
N LEU A 210 3.02 10.09 -2.54
CA LEU A 210 2.48 11.44 -2.41
C LEU A 210 2.99 12.25 -3.59
N LEU A 211 2.28 13.29 -4.01
CA LEU A 211 2.78 14.25 -5.01
C LEU A 211 3.85 15.17 -4.39
N GLU A 212 4.98 14.58 -4.04
CA GLU A 212 6.16 15.20 -3.47
C GLU A 212 7.39 14.55 -4.12
N ALA A 213 8.47 15.33 -4.32
CA ALA A 213 9.63 14.89 -5.09
C ALA A 213 10.25 13.56 -4.61
N LEU A 214 10.47 13.39 -3.29
CA LEU A 214 11.13 12.19 -2.75
C LEU A 214 10.26 10.93 -2.79
N PRO A 215 8.99 10.93 -2.33
CA PRO A 215 8.08 9.79 -2.53
C PRO A 215 7.98 9.34 -3.98
N MET A 216 7.98 10.31 -4.90
CA MET A 216 7.84 10.05 -6.33
C MET A 216 9.10 9.47 -6.95
N GLN A 217 10.26 10.02 -6.64
CA GLN A 217 11.54 9.43 -7.05
C GLN A 217 11.67 7.97 -6.56
N GLU A 218 11.40 7.71 -5.28
CA GLU A 218 11.48 6.33 -4.75
C GLU A 218 10.45 5.38 -5.38
N THR A 219 9.28 5.89 -5.79
CA THR A 219 8.25 5.11 -6.48
C THR A 219 8.72 4.70 -7.87
N LEU A 220 9.33 5.64 -8.61
CA LEU A 220 9.89 5.38 -9.94
C LEU A 220 11.02 4.36 -9.89
N GLU A 221 11.99 4.57 -8.99
CA GLU A 221 13.12 3.66 -8.77
C GLU A 221 12.63 2.25 -8.40
N ALA A 222 11.67 2.14 -7.49
CA ALA A 222 11.10 0.85 -7.11
C ALA A 222 10.35 0.16 -8.25
N ILE A 223 9.64 0.90 -9.11
CA ILE A 223 8.98 0.31 -10.29
C ILE A 223 10.02 -0.26 -11.26
N GLU A 224 11.12 0.45 -11.50
CA GLU A 224 12.21 -0.02 -12.35
C GLU A 224 12.85 -1.29 -11.80
N GLU A 225 13.25 -1.29 -10.53
CA GLU A 225 13.84 -2.47 -9.88
C GLU A 225 12.90 -3.69 -9.90
N LEU A 226 11.61 -3.49 -9.60
CA LEU A 226 10.62 -4.57 -9.61
C LEU A 226 10.38 -5.13 -11.03
N ARG A 227 10.44 -4.27 -12.05
CA ARG A 227 10.36 -4.70 -13.46
C ARG A 227 11.60 -5.49 -13.88
N GLU A 228 12.79 -5.09 -13.46
CA GLU A 228 14.04 -5.84 -13.71
C GLU A 228 14.01 -7.24 -13.07
N LEU A 229 13.25 -7.40 -11.98
CA LEU A 229 13.04 -8.67 -11.30
C LEU A 229 11.87 -9.50 -11.86
N ASP A 230 11.19 -9.03 -12.91
CA ASP A 230 9.97 -9.62 -13.48
C ASP A 230 8.81 -9.77 -12.47
N LEU A 231 8.71 -8.85 -11.51
CA LEU A 231 7.64 -8.86 -10.51
C LEU A 231 6.40 -8.07 -10.99
N PRO A 232 5.18 -8.59 -10.73
CA PRO A 232 3.95 -8.01 -11.27
C PRO A 232 3.57 -6.73 -10.53
N ILE A 233 3.81 -5.58 -11.17
CA ILE A 233 3.32 -4.29 -10.69
C ILE A 233 1.78 -4.27 -10.71
N GLY A 234 1.19 -3.73 -9.65
CA GLY A 234 -0.23 -3.51 -9.48
C GLY A 234 -0.64 -2.13 -10.01
N SER A 235 -0.89 -1.21 -9.07
CA SER A 235 -1.26 0.18 -9.34
C SER A 235 -0.39 1.13 -8.52
N VAL A 236 -0.17 2.33 -9.01
CA VAL A 236 0.33 3.45 -8.19
C VAL A 236 -0.87 4.11 -7.51
N ILE A 237 -0.79 4.27 -6.19
CA ILE A 237 -1.85 4.86 -5.38
C ILE A 237 -1.35 6.23 -4.88
N VAL A 238 -1.85 7.30 -5.50
CA VAL A 238 -1.58 8.68 -5.11
C VAL A 238 -2.43 9.00 -3.88
N ASN A 239 -1.79 9.05 -2.72
CA ASN A 239 -2.45 9.28 -1.46
C ASN A 239 -2.45 10.77 -1.09
N ARG A 240 -3.40 11.17 -0.23
CA ARG A 240 -3.57 12.55 0.24
C ARG A 240 -3.58 13.55 -0.92
N ASP A 241 -4.42 13.25 -1.89
CA ASP A 241 -4.68 14.17 -2.98
C ASP A 241 -5.45 15.38 -2.45
N ILE A 242 -5.18 16.55 -3.03
CA ILE A 242 -5.78 17.82 -2.59
C ILE A 242 -6.41 18.46 -3.82
N PRO A 243 -7.69 18.85 -3.76
CA PRO A 243 -8.36 19.53 -4.87
C PRO A 243 -7.65 20.85 -5.22
N ALA A 244 -7.59 21.15 -6.53
CA ALA A 244 -6.99 22.37 -7.03
C ALA A 244 -7.80 23.63 -6.66
N HIS A 245 -9.14 23.54 -6.58
CA HIS A 245 -10.09 24.63 -6.31
C HIS A 245 -10.07 25.84 -7.26
N LEU A 246 -9.03 25.99 -8.08
CA LEU A 246 -8.86 27.03 -9.09
C LEU A 246 -8.85 26.41 -10.48
N ASP A 247 -9.39 27.12 -11.46
CA ASP A 247 -9.24 26.75 -12.86
C ASP A 247 -7.77 26.86 -13.31
N PRO A 248 -7.31 26.05 -14.27
CA PRO A 248 -5.88 25.96 -14.64
C PRO A 248 -5.23 27.32 -14.98
N ALA A 249 -5.97 28.22 -15.63
CA ALA A 249 -5.46 29.55 -15.99
C ALA A 249 -5.27 30.47 -14.79
N ASP A 250 -6.18 30.42 -13.81
CA ASP A 250 -6.09 31.23 -12.60
C ASP A 250 -5.09 30.63 -11.61
N LEU A 251 -4.98 29.30 -11.57
CA LEU A 251 -3.95 28.60 -10.82
C LEU A 251 -2.54 29.02 -11.27
N ALA A 252 -2.27 29.03 -12.57
CA ALA A 252 -0.97 29.42 -13.12
C ALA A 252 -0.61 30.86 -12.75
N LYS A 253 -1.56 31.80 -12.89
CA LYS A 253 -1.37 33.20 -12.48
C LYS A 253 -1.14 33.34 -10.98
N ALA A 254 -1.97 32.67 -10.18
CA ALA A 254 -1.87 32.74 -8.72
C ALA A 254 -0.55 32.14 -8.21
N ALA A 255 -0.03 31.09 -8.86
CA ALA A 255 1.28 30.52 -8.53
C ALA A 255 2.45 31.49 -8.79
N GLU A 256 2.30 32.42 -9.73
CA GLU A 256 3.23 33.53 -10.01
C GLU A 256 2.98 34.77 -9.12
N GLY A 257 2.02 34.69 -8.18
CA GLY A 257 1.65 35.79 -7.29
C GLY A 257 0.61 36.75 -7.86
N VAL A 258 -0.02 36.42 -8.99
CA VAL A 258 -1.00 37.27 -9.67
C VAL A 258 -2.41 36.76 -9.38
N VAL A 259 -3.15 37.52 -8.55
CA VAL A 259 -4.57 37.28 -8.25
C VAL A 259 -5.35 38.56 -8.54
N ASP A 260 -6.47 38.46 -9.27
CA ASP A 260 -7.33 39.60 -9.57
C ASP A 260 -8.08 40.06 -8.31
N ALA A 261 -7.49 41.01 -7.60
CA ALA A 261 -8.01 41.54 -6.35
C ALA A 261 -9.37 42.25 -6.53
N ASP A 262 -9.59 42.92 -7.67
CA ASP A 262 -10.83 43.65 -7.92
C ASP A 262 -11.98 42.66 -8.17
N ALA A 263 -11.73 41.61 -8.96
CA ALA A 263 -12.68 40.53 -9.16
C ALA A 263 -13.00 39.79 -7.84
N LEU A 264 -11.98 39.50 -7.02
CA LEU A 264 -12.18 38.83 -5.73
C LEU A 264 -12.99 39.70 -4.75
N ARG A 265 -12.72 41.01 -4.67
CA ARG A 265 -13.52 41.94 -3.86
C ARG A 265 -14.96 42.03 -4.33
N ALA A 266 -15.19 42.10 -5.65
CA ALA A 266 -16.54 42.10 -6.21
C ALA A 266 -17.30 40.80 -5.88
N GLY A 267 -16.62 39.65 -5.97
CA GLY A 267 -17.18 38.35 -5.60
C GLY A 267 -17.54 38.24 -4.12
N LEU A 268 -16.65 38.67 -3.22
CA LEU A 268 -16.92 38.71 -1.77
C LEU A 268 -18.11 39.62 -1.45
N ALA A 269 -18.17 40.80 -2.06
CA ALA A 269 -19.28 41.74 -1.88
C ALA A 269 -20.62 41.14 -2.36
N ALA A 270 -20.64 40.44 -3.49
CA ALA A 270 -21.81 39.74 -4.01
C ALA A 270 -22.26 38.59 -3.07
N ALA A 271 -21.32 37.96 -2.37
CA ALA A 271 -21.59 36.96 -1.33
C ALA A 271 -21.97 37.58 0.04
N GLY A 272 -22.02 38.91 0.15
CA GLY A 272 -22.33 39.62 1.40
C GLY A 272 -21.19 39.64 2.42
N ILE A 273 -19.96 39.36 1.98
CA ILE A 273 -18.76 39.32 2.82
C ILE A 273 -17.94 40.59 2.60
N THR A 274 -17.60 41.30 3.67
CA THR A 274 -16.69 42.44 3.64
C THR A 274 -15.50 42.16 4.54
N LEU A 275 -14.29 42.25 3.99
CA LEU A 275 -13.05 42.04 4.73
C LEU A 275 -12.31 43.37 4.90
N ALA A 276 -11.71 43.57 6.07
CA ALA A 276 -10.71 44.62 6.27
C ALA A 276 -9.48 44.34 5.38
N ASP A 277 -8.73 45.39 5.02
CA ASP A 277 -7.62 45.27 4.05
C ASP A 277 -6.55 44.27 4.48
N GLU A 278 -6.27 44.15 5.79
CA GLU A 278 -5.34 43.16 6.32
C GLU A 278 -5.82 41.72 6.09
N ASN A 279 -7.09 41.43 6.38
CA ASN A 279 -7.68 40.11 6.15
C ASN A 279 -7.79 39.79 4.65
N PHE A 280 -8.05 40.82 3.81
CA PHE A 280 -8.09 40.65 2.37
C PHE A 280 -6.71 40.35 1.79
N ALA A 281 -5.66 41.03 2.26
CA ALA A 281 -4.27 40.72 1.89
C ALA A 281 -3.87 39.30 2.36
N GLY A 282 -4.33 38.88 3.54
CA GLY A 282 -4.18 37.52 4.03
C GLY A 282 -4.80 36.49 3.08
N LEU A 283 -6.07 36.69 2.68
CA LEU A 283 -6.78 35.81 1.74
C LEU A 283 -6.07 35.69 0.37
N LEU A 284 -5.56 36.80 -0.17
CA LEU A 284 -4.76 36.77 -1.40
C LEU A 284 -3.50 35.92 -1.22
N THR A 285 -2.81 36.11 -0.08
CA THR A 285 -1.61 35.35 0.25
C THR A 285 -1.89 33.85 0.38
N GLU A 286 -2.99 33.47 1.04
CA GLU A 286 -3.42 32.07 1.16
C GLU A 286 -3.70 31.45 -0.21
N THR A 287 -4.35 32.19 -1.12
CA THR A 287 -4.64 31.75 -2.48
C THR A 287 -3.36 31.51 -3.28
N ILE A 288 -2.39 32.43 -3.19
CA ILE A 288 -1.08 32.30 -3.84
C ILE A 288 -0.33 31.08 -3.29
N GLN A 289 -0.26 30.92 -1.97
CA GLN A 289 0.41 29.79 -1.34
C GLN A 289 -0.21 28.44 -1.75
N HIS A 290 -1.54 28.36 -1.80
CA HIS A 290 -2.25 27.19 -2.31
C HIS A 290 -1.91 26.92 -3.77
N ALA A 291 -1.96 27.94 -4.63
CA ALA A 291 -1.66 27.80 -6.05
C ALA A 291 -0.21 27.34 -6.30
N THR A 292 0.77 27.92 -5.60
CA THR A 292 2.18 27.48 -5.66
C THR A 292 2.30 26.01 -5.24
N ARG A 293 1.61 25.60 -4.18
CA ARG A 293 1.61 24.21 -3.68
C ARG A 293 1.03 23.24 -4.72
N ILE A 294 -0.10 23.58 -5.33
CA ILE A 294 -0.73 22.72 -6.36
C ILE A 294 0.13 22.69 -7.63
N SER A 295 0.71 23.82 -8.06
CA SER A 295 1.60 23.87 -9.24
C SER A 295 2.80 22.93 -9.11
N ALA A 296 3.48 22.91 -7.95
CA ALA A 296 4.58 22.00 -7.69
C ALA A 296 4.15 20.51 -7.72
N ARG A 297 2.89 20.22 -7.34
CA ARG A 297 2.32 18.88 -7.42
C ARG A 297 2.01 18.47 -8.86
N THR A 298 1.58 19.41 -9.71
CA THR A 298 1.29 19.15 -11.13
C THR A 298 2.54 18.66 -11.88
N GLU A 299 3.69 19.31 -11.70
CA GLU A 299 4.97 18.84 -12.30
C GLU A 299 5.29 17.40 -11.93
N THR A 300 4.99 17.03 -10.68
CA THR A 300 5.21 15.68 -10.16
C THR A 300 4.16 14.69 -10.69
N ALA A 301 2.92 15.14 -10.90
CA ALA A 301 1.85 14.34 -11.47
C ALA A 301 2.07 14.06 -12.97
N GLU A 302 2.68 14.98 -13.71
CA GLU A 302 3.08 14.76 -15.11
C GLU A 302 4.07 13.59 -15.23
N GLN A 303 5.03 13.47 -14.30
CA GLN A 303 5.94 12.31 -14.25
C GLN A 303 5.19 10.97 -14.05
N LEU A 304 4.04 10.97 -13.37
CA LEU A 304 3.18 9.79 -13.23
C LEU A 304 2.41 9.47 -14.51
N GLU A 305 2.10 10.47 -15.35
CA GLU A 305 1.39 10.25 -16.61
C GLU A 305 2.22 9.48 -17.64
N ASP A 306 3.54 9.64 -17.60
CA ASP A 306 4.47 8.92 -18.46
C ASP A 306 4.64 7.44 -18.06
N LEU A 307 4.15 7.04 -16.88
CA LEU A 307 4.18 5.65 -16.44
C LEU A 307 3.03 4.86 -17.04
N ASP A 308 3.38 3.80 -17.77
CA ASP A 308 2.44 2.75 -18.18
C ASP A 308 2.07 1.83 -16.99
N VAL A 309 1.41 2.41 -15.99
CA VAL A 309 0.91 1.74 -14.78
C VAL A 309 -0.46 2.31 -14.40
N PRO A 310 -1.44 1.47 -14.00
CA PRO A 310 -2.73 1.94 -13.48
C PRO A 310 -2.56 2.86 -12.26
N ARG A 311 -3.43 3.85 -12.13
CA ARG A 311 -3.36 4.86 -11.08
C ARG A 311 -4.66 4.95 -10.30
N LEU A 312 -4.55 5.07 -8.98
CA LEU A 312 -5.65 5.31 -8.06
C LEU A 312 -5.36 6.57 -7.25
N HIS A 313 -6.38 7.32 -6.89
CA HIS A 313 -6.29 8.56 -6.14
C HIS A 313 -7.10 8.45 -4.85
N LEU A 314 -6.49 8.83 -3.73
CA LEU A 314 -7.15 8.89 -2.43
C LEU A 314 -7.07 10.31 -1.89
N PRO A 315 -8.18 10.88 -1.40
CA PRO A 315 -8.18 12.25 -0.91
C PRO A 315 -7.42 12.37 0.42
N THR A 316 -7.12 13.60 0.79
CA THR A 316 -6.69 13.91 2.16
C THR A 316 -7.90 13.86 3.10
N ILE A 317 -7.83 13.04 4.14
CA ILE A 317 -8.75 13.12 5.27
C ILE A 317 -8.28 14.25 6.20
N THR A 318 -9.17 15.20 6.48
CA THR A 318 -8.84 16.44 7.21
C THR A 318 -8.60 16.22 8.71
N ASP A 319 -9.29 15.23 9.27
CA ASP A 319 -9.13 14.83 10.66
C ASP A 319 -8.13 13.66 10.80
N GLY A 320 -7.78 13.30 12.04
CA GLY A 320 -6.94 12.13 12.29
C GLY A 320 -7.57 10.86 11.70
N ILE A 321 -6.75 9.99 11.12
CA ILE A 321 -7.23 8.71 10.56
C ILE A 321 -7.81 7.87 11.70
N ASP A 322 -9.10 7.56 11.56
CA ASP A 322 -9.85 6.65 12.42
C ASP A 322 -10.48 5.52 11.59
N LEU A 323 -11.29 4.67 12.25
CA LEU A 323 -11.96 3.57 11.57
C LEU A 323 -12.95 4.07 10.50
N GLY A 324 -13.65 5.18 10.73
CA GLY A 324 -14.57 5.77 9.75
C GLY A 324 -13.84 6.20 8.47
N SER A 325 -12.68 6.84 8.66
CA SER A 325 -11.78 7.25 7.58
C SER A 325 -11.34 6.07 6.71
N LEU A 326 -11.12 4.88 7.30
CA LEU A 326 -10.79 3.68 6.53
C LEU A 326 -11.93 3.20 5.62
N TYR A 327 -13.17 3.27 6.08
CA TYR A 327 -14.33 2.94 5.25
C TYR A 327 -14.51 3.95 4.12
N GLU A 328 -14.32 5.25 4.38
CA GLU A 328 -14.37 6.28 3.35
C GLU A 328 -13.31 6.03 2.25
N LEU A 329 -12.06 5.79 2.64
CA LEU A 329 -11.00 5.45 1.68
C LEU A 329 -11.30 4.14 0.92
N SER A 330 -11.90 3.16 1.59
CA SER A 330 -12.31 1.89 0.99
C SER A 330 -13.40 2.08 -0.07
N GLU A 331 -14.41 2.91 0.21
CA GLU A 331 -15.48 3.25 -0.72
C GLU A 331 -14.91 3.94 -1.97
N ILE A 332 -13.99 4.89 -1.78
CA ILE A 332 -13.32 5.61 -2.87
C ILE A 332 -12.48 4.67 -3.76
N LEU A 333 -11.83 3.65 -3.17
CA LEU A 333 -11.17 2.59 -3.94
C LEU A 333 -12.20 1.79 -4.76
N GLY A 334 -13.33 1.43 -4.16
CA GLY A 334 -14.43 0.73 -4.83
C GLY A 334 -15.00 1.52 -6.02
N GLN A 335 -15.20 2.82 -5.85
CA GLN A 335 -15.66 3.74 -6.91
C GLN A 335 -14.67 3.82 -8.09
N GLN A 336 -13.37 3.63 -7.82
CA GLN A 336 -12.31 3.57 -8.84
C GLN A 336 -12.12 2.17 -9.44
N GLY A 337 -12.98 1.21 -9.10
CA GLY A 337 -13.05 -0.11 -9.70
C GLY A 337 -12.26 -1.20 -8.97
N VAL A 338 -11.72 -0.91 -7.78
CA VAL A 338 -11.09 -1.92 -6.92
C VAL A 338 -12.15 -2.94 -6.50
N ARG A 339 -11.94 -4.20 -6.87
CA ARG A 339 -12.80 -5.33 -6.57
C ARG A 339 -12.06 -6.64 -6.74
#